data_AF-A0A520HR86-F1
#
_entry.id   AF-A0A520HR86-F1
#
_cell.length_a   1.000
_cell.length_b   1.000
_cell.length_c   1.000
_cell.angle_alpha   90.00
_cell.angle_beta   90.00
_cell.angle_gamma   90.00
#
_symmetry.space_group_name_H-M   'P 1'
#
loop_
_entity.id
_entity.type
_entity.pdbx_description
1 polymer ?
#
loop_
_entity_poly.entity_id
_entity_poly.type
_entity_poly.pdbx_seq_one_letter_code
_entity_poly.pdbx_strand_id
1 'polypeptide(L)'
;MRYISTRGTAPALDFRDVTLAGLASDGGLYLPESWPQFSPEQIAGLRGLSYVETAVQVMLPFVGDSLSEAELRGLCEEAYGRFAHAAVVPLVQLDAQNWLLELFHGPTLAFKDVALQLLGLLFERFLTGTSQQLTVIGATSGDTGSAAIDALAGRAGVDVFMLHPKGRVSDVQRRQMTTVIAPNIYNIALEDASFDDAQALVKAMFNDEAFSGRFVLSAVNSIN
;
A
#
# COMPACT_ATOMS: atom_id res chain seq x y z
N MET A 1 -3.11 13.05 15.09
CA MET A 1 -1.75 12.76 14.57
C MET A 1 -1.50 13.64 13.36
N ARG A 2 -0.37 14.36 13.29
CA ARG A 2 0.10 14.99 12.04
C ARG A 2 1.35 14.28 11.52
N TYR A 3 1.58 14.43 10.23
CA TYR A 3 2.71 13.89 9.50
C TYR A 3 3.50 15.02 8.86
N ILE A 4 4.82 14.98 8.99
CA ILE A 4 5.76 15.99 8.48
C ILE A 4 6.68 15.39 7.43
N SER A 5 7.10 16.19 6.46
CA SER A 5 8.08 15.75 5.47
C SER A 5 9.47 15.63 6.07
N THR A 6 10.21 14.59 5.68
CA THR A 6 11.64 14.41 5.98
C THR A 6 12.53 15.53 5.45
N ARG A 7 12.05 16.37 4.51
CA ARG A 7 12.77 17.55 3.98
C ARG A 7 12.30 18.87 4.61
N GLY A 8 11.25 18.84 5.41
CA GLY A 8 10.84 19.92 6.30
C GLY A 8 10.20 21.14 5.66
N THR A 9 9.94 21.13 4.35
CA THR A 9 9.36 22.30 3.66
C THR A 9 7.95 22.05 3.12
N ALA A 10 7.51 20.80 3.03
CA ALA A 10 6.11 20.47 2.74
C ALA A 10 5.20 20.73 3.97
N PRO A 11 3.92 21.08 3.74
CA PRO A 11 2.93 21.20 4.81
C PRO A 11 2.81 19.92 5.62
N ALA A 12 2.61 20.06 6.94
CA ALA A 12 2.17 18.95 7.75
C ALA A 12 0.76 18.54 7.33
N LEU A 13 0.48 17.23 7.26
CA LEU A 13 -0.80 16.67 6.81
C LEU A 13 -1.36 15.71 7.87
N ASP A 14 -2.65 15.35 7.78
CA ASP A 14 -3.22 14.25 8.59
C ASP A 14 -3.01 12.89 7.89
N PHE A 15 -3.46 11.79 8.52
CA PHE A 15 -3.29 10.44 7.99
C PHE A 15 -3.96 10.28 6.62
N ARG A 16 -5.20 10.75 6.46
CA ARG A 16 -5.92 10.71 5.19
C ARG A 16 -5.12 11.39 4.07
N ASP A 17 -4.67 12.61 4.33
CA ASP A 17 -4.02 13.42 3.31
C ASP A 17 -2.63 12.87 2.95
N VAL A 18 -1.86 12.31 3.89
CA VAL A 18 -0.59 11.64 3.54
C VAL A 18 -0.79 10.31 2.81
N THR A 19 -1.84 9.55 3.15
CA THR A 19 -2.20 8.34 2.42
C THR A 19 -2.48 8.67 0.96
N LEU A 20 -3.28 9.71 0.67
CA LEU A 20 -3.60 10.11 -0.70
C LEU A 20 -2.44 10.78 -1.44
N ALA A 21 -1.60 11.56 -0.75
CA ALA A 21 -0.47 12.26 -1.36
C ALA A 21 0.66 11.31 -1.79
N GLY A 22 0.96 10.29 -0.97
CA GLY A 22 2.07 9.35 -1.20
C GLY A 22 3.47 9.97 -1.02
N LEU A 23 3.82 10.99 -1.80
CA LEU A 23 5.07 11.74 -1.69
C LEU A 23 4.80 13.18 -1.23
N ALA A 24 5.66 13.73 -0.37
CA ALA A 24 5.54 15.13 0.03
C ALA A 24 5.87 16.07 -1.14
N SER A 25 5.26 17.26 -1.15
CA SER A 25 5.43 18.25 -2.23
C SER A 25 6.86 18.78 -2.38
N ASP A 26 7.71 18.57 -1.39
CA ASP A 26 9.15 18.91 -1.41
C ASP A 26 10.03 17.72 -1.86
N GLY A 27 9.41 16.61 -2.30
CA GLY A 27 10.06 15.36 -2.67
C GLY A 27 10.54 14.53 -1.48
N GLY A 28 10.16 14.89 -0.25
CA GLY A 28 10.42 14.13 0.96
C GLY A 28 9.37 13.03 1.20
N LEU A 29 9.57 12.30 2.31
CA LEU A 29 8.64 11.26 2.79
C LEU A 29 7.90 11.78 4.00
N TYR A 30 6.63 11.41 4.16
CA TYR A 30 5.87 11.74 5.35
C TYR A 30 6.19 10.78 6.50
N LEU A 31 6.47 11.32 7.68
CA LEU A 31 6.63 10.58 8.94
C LEU A 31 5.74 11.20 10.01
N PRO A 32 5.25 10.42 10.99
CA PRO A 32 4.48 10.99 12.08
C PRO A 32 5.33 12.00 12.85
N GLU A 33 4.73 13.12 13.23
CA GLU A 33 5.40 14.20 13.97
C GLU A 33 5.96 13.73 15.33
N SER A 34 5.36 12.66 15.87
CA SER A 34 5.82 11.97 17.07
C SER A 34 5.48 10.48 16.97
N TRP A 35 6.33 9.63 17.56
CA TRP A 35 6.11 8.18 17.57
C TRP A 35 5.22 7.78 18.75
N PRO A 36 4.05 7.16 18.50
CA PRO A 36 3.23 6.58 19.57
C PRO A 36 4.05 5.60 20.41
N GLN A 37 3.90 5.68 21.73
CA GLN A 37 4.58 4.82 22.67
C GLN A 37 3.59 3.82 23.26
N PHE A 38 4.02 2.57 23.41
CA PHE A 38 3.25 1.52 24.08
C PHE A 38 3.95 1.14 25.38
N SER A 39 3.23 1.18 26.49
CA SER A 39 3.72 0.68 27.77
C SER A 39 3.85 -0.85 27.74
N PRO A 40 4.65 -1.45 28.63
CA PRO A 40 4.72 -2.91 28.77
C PRO A 40 3.34 -3.56 28.96
N GLU A 41 2.42 -2.91 29.68
CA GLU A 41 1.06 -3.38 29.90
C GLU A 41 0.22 -3.32 28.62
N GLN A 42 0.35 -2.26 27.82
CA GLN A 42 -0.32 -2.17 26.52
C GLN A 42 0.16 -3.27 25.56
N ILE A 43 1.48 -3.52 25.52
CA ILE A 43 2.06 -4.61 24.72
C ILE A 43 1.58 -5.98 25.23
N ALA A 44 1.57 -6.19 26.54
CA ALA A 44 1.06 -7.42 27.14
C ALA A 44 -0.44 -7.64 26.84
N GLY A 45 -1.21 -6.55 26.74
CA GLY A 45 -2.62 -6.55 26.35
C GLY A 45 -2.89 -7.03 24.93
N LEU A 46 -1.89 -7.02 24.03
CA LEU A 46 -2.02 -7.56 22.68
C LEU A 46 -2.03 -9.09 22.66
N ARG A 47 -1.59 -9.75 23.73
CA ARG A 47 -1.52 -11.21 23.79
C ARG A 47 -2.91 -11.82 23.69
N GLY A 48 -3.08 -12.75 22.75
CA GLY A 48 -4.32 -13.50 22.56
C GLY A 48 -5.34 -12.79 21.67
N LEU A 49 -5.07 -11.56 21.22
CA LEU A 49 -5.86 -10.89 20.21
C LEU A 49 -5.70 -11.57 18.84
N SER A 50 -6.69 -11.41 17.97
CA SER A 50 -6.56 -11.75 16.56
C SER A 50 -5.57 -10.81 15.85
N TYR A 51 -5.16 -11.17 14.63
CA TYR A 51 -4.32 -10.28 13.82
C TYR A 51 -5.00 -8.93 13.57
N VAL A 52 -6.30 -8.96 13.25
CA VAL A 52 -7.11 -7.75 13.04
C VAL A 52 -7.12 -6.86 14.27
N GLU A 53 -7.47 -7.38 15.45
CA GLU A 53 -7.53 -6.56 16.66
C GLU A 53 -6.14 -6.04 17.04
N THR A 54 -5.09 -6.84 16.83
CA THR A 54 -3.70 -6.38 17.03
C THR A 54 -3.36 -5.24 16.08
N ALA A 55 -3.69 -5.36 14.79
CA ALA A 55 -3.45 -4.31 13.80
C ALA A 55 -4.21 -3.02 14.14
N VAL A 56 -5.48 -3.12 14.54
CA VAL A 56 -6.28 -1.97 14.97
C VAL A 56 -5.62 -1.26 16.15
N GLN A 57 -5.26 -1.98 17.21
CA GLN A 57 -4.61 -1.39 18.40
C GLN A 57 -3.27 -0.72 18.07
N VAL A 58 -2.47 -1.32 17.18
CA VAL A 58 -1.18 -0.76 16.76
C VAL A 58 -1.36 0.47 15.86
N MET A 59 -2.34 0.46 14.96
CA MET A 59 -2.52 1.52 13.95
C MET A 59 -3.35 2.71 14.45
N LEU A 60 -4.25 2.52 15.42
CA LEU A 60 -5.16 3.56 15.90
C LEU A 60 -4.45 4.89 16.27
N PRO A 61 -3.30 4.89 16.98
CA PRO A 61 -2.59 6.13 17.31
C PRO A 61 -2.02 6.87 16.09
N PHE A 62 -1.72 6.14 15.01
CA PHE A 62 -1.20 6.71 13.76
C PHE A 62 -2.32 7.33 12.93
N VAL A 63 -3.46 6.62 12.83
CA VAL A 63 -4.62 7.08 12.08
C VAL A 63 -5.25 8.33 12.71
N GLY A 64 -5.19 8.46 14.04
CA GLY A 64 -5.76 9.61 14.76
C GLY A 64 -7.23 9.81 14.42
N ASP A 65 -7.63 11.05 14.16
CA ASP A 65 -9.04 11.38 13.87
C ASP A 65 -9.46 11.10 12.42
N SER A 66 -8.58 10.53 11.58
CA SER A 66 -8.90 10.26 10.17
C SER A 66 -9.87 9.08 9.98
N LEU A 67 -9.92 8.15 10.94
CA LEU A 67 -10.90 7.06 11.00
C LEU A 67 -11.27 6.79 12.45
N SER A 68 -12.53 6.43 12.69
CA SER A 68 -12.92 5.82 13.96
C SER A 68 -12.32 4.41 14.10
N GLU A 69 -12.20 3.92 15.33
CA GLU A 69 -11.74 2.56 15.60
C GLU A 69 -12.63 1.51 14.92
N ALA A 70 -13.95 1.74 14.86
CA ALA A 70 -14.89 0.86 14.19
C ALA A 70 -14.67 0.79 12.67
N GLU A 71 -14.39 1.93 12.04
CA GLU A 71 -14.05 1.99 10.61
C GLU A 71 -12.71 1.29 10.33
N LEU A 72 -11.67 1.58 11.12
CA LEU A 72 -10.37 0.94 10.97
C LEU A 72 -10.49 -0.58 11.12
N ARG A 73 -11.25 -1.05 12.10
CA ARG A 73 -11.53 -2.48 12.29
C ARG A 73 -12.19 -3.09 11.05
N GLY A 74 -13.25 -2.48 10.53
CA GLY A 74 -13.92 -3.00 9.34
C GLY A 74 -12.99 -3.11 8.13
N LEU A 75 -12.12 -2.11 7.91
CA LEU A 75 -11.12 -2.14 6.84
C LEU A 75 -10.08 -3.25 7.06
N CYS A 76 -9.61 -3.45 8.29
CA CYS A 76 -8.68 -4.53 8.63
C CYS A 76 -9.32 -5.92 8.47
N GLU A 77 -10.59 -6.09 8.87
CA GLU A 77 -11.33 -7.34 8.66
C GLU A 77 -11.47 -7.68 7.18
N GLU A 78 -11.81 -6.69 6.35
CA GLU A 78 -11.91 -6.88 4.91
C GLU A 78 -10.55 -7.18 4.27
N ALA A 79 -9.51 -6.42 4.60
CA ALA A 79 -8.16 -6.62 4.07
C ALA A 79 -7.61 -8.01 4.42
N TYR A 80 -7.63 -8.36 5.70
CA TYR A 80 -6.96 -9.55 6.22
C TYR A 80 -7.83 -10.80 6.13
N GLY A 81 -9.15 -10.66 5.94
CA GLY A 81 -10.05 -11.76 5.61
C GLY A 81 -9.78 -12.39 4.24
N ARG A 82 -9.04 -11.69 3.35
CA ARG A 82 -8.59 -12.23 2.06
C ARG A 82 -7.40 -13.18 2.16
N PHE A 83 -6.78 -13.31 3.33
CA PHE A 83 -5.65 -14.20 3.52
C PHE A 83 -6.13 -15.63 3.76
N ALA A 84 -5.49 -16.59 3.09
CA ALA A 84 -5.83 -18.01 3.16
C ALA A 84 -5.43 -18.70 4.48
N HIS A 85 -5.08 -17.92 5.51
CA HIS A 85 -4.67 -18.42 6.81
C HIS A 85 -5.31 -17.60 7.93
N ALA A 86 -5.93 -18.26 8.93
CA ALA A 86 -6.67 -17.59 10.01
C ALA A 86 -5.79 -16.65 10.88
N ALA A 87 -4.51 -16.98 11.04
CA ALA A 87 -3.55 -16.11 11.72
C ALA A 87 -3.01 -14.96 10.84
N VAL A 88 -3.39 -14.90 9.56
CA VAL A 88 -2.92 -13.99 8.51
C VAL A 88 -1.44 -14.18 8.17
N VAL A 89 -0.56 -14.09 9.18
CA VAL A 89 0.89 -14.26 9.07
C VAL A 89 1.40 -15.26 10.14
N PRO A 90 1.23 -16.57 9.93
CA PRO A 90 1.63 -17.57 10.92
C PRO A 90 3.14 -17.66 11.10
N LEU A 91 3.55 -18.09 12.30
CA LEU A 91 4.91 -18.50 12.58
C LEU A 91 5.03 -20.02 12.42
N VAL A 92 6.03 -20.46 11.64
CA VAL A 92 6.41 -21.86 11.50
C VAL A 92 7.76 -22.07 12.16
N GLN A 93 7.84 -23.01 13.10
CA GLN A 93 9.09 -23.36 13.73
C GLN A 93 9.96 -24.17 12.75
N LEU A 94 11.21 -23.74 12.55
CA LEU A 94 12.18 -24.44 11.70
C LEU A 94 13.08 -25.34 12.52
N ASP A 95 13.52 -24.85 13.68
CA ASP A 95 14.32 -25.60 14.66
C ASP A 95 14.12 -25.02 16.08
N ALA A 96 15.02 -25.35 17.01
CA ALA A 96 14.90 -24.93 18.40
C ALA A 96 15.03 -23.40 18.63
N GLN A 97 15.54 -22.64 17.67
CA GLN A 97 15.78 -21.20 17.78
C GLN A 97 15.21 -20.39 16.61
N ASN A 98 14.99 -21.01 15.46
CA ASN A 98 14.59 -20.34 14.23
C ASN A 98 13.10 -20.53 13.94
N TRP A 99 12.46 -19.42 13.57
CA TRP A 99 11.06 -19.37 13.17
C TRP A 99 10.95 -18.62 11.84
N LEU A 100 10.07 -19.10 10.97
CA LEU A 100 9.68 -18.44 9.74
C LEU A 100 8.36 -17.71 9.96
N LEU A 101 8.31 -16.41 9.70
CA LEU A 101 7.06 -15.66 9.59
C LEU A 101 6.58 -15.73 8.14
N GLU A 102 5.51 -16.48 7.90
CA GLU A 102 4.97 -16.66 6.57
C GLU A 102 4.10 -15.46 6.18
N LEU A 103 4.63 -14.59 5.31
CA LEU A 103 3.95 -13.38 4.83
C LEU A 103 3.28 -13.58 3.45
N PHE A 104 3.09 -14.82 3.01
CA PHE A 104 2.67 -15.15 1.63
C PHE A 104 1.28 -15.79 1.55
N HIS A 105 0.46 -15.67 2.59
CA HIS A 105 -0.92 -16.21 2.58
C HIS A 105 -1.95 -15.25 2.00
N GLY A 106 -1.51 -14.07 1.53
CA GLY A 106 -2.36 -13.10 0.84
C GLY A 106 -2.70 -13.51 -0.61
N PRO A 107 -3.57 -12.76 -1.29
CA PRO A 107 -4.11 -13.12 -2.61
C PRO A 107 -3.06 -13.25 -3.71
N THR A 108 -1.89 -12.64 -3.56
CA THR A 108 -0.83 -12.66 -4.56
C THR A 108 0.41 -13.46 -4.15
N LEU A 109 0.34 -14.10 -2.98
CA LEU A 109 1.38 -14.97 -2.44
C LEU A 109 2.68 -14.25 -2.10
N ALA A 110 2.59 -12.97 -1.74
CA ALA A 110 3.75 -12.14 -1.39
C ALA A 110 3.45 -11.21 -0.22
N PHE A 111 4.49 -10.87 0.55
CA PHE A 111 4.38 -10.03 1.75
C PHE A 111 3.76 -8.65 1.52
N LYS A 112 3.79 -8.16 0.27
CA LYS A 112 3.21 -6.87 -0.11
C LYS A 112 1.70 -6.85 0.06
N ASP A 113 1.05 -8.01 0.05
CA ASP A 113 -0.38 -8.12 0.34
C ASP A 113 -0.73 -7.55 1.72
N VAL A 114 0.15 -7.68 2.72
CA VAL A 114 -0.13 -7.21 4.10
C VAL A 114 -0.40 -5.71 4.15
N ALA A 115 0.35 -4.93 3.37
CA ALA A 115 0.17 -3.49 3.29
C ALA A 115 -0.86 -3.10 2.23
N LEU A 116 -0.72 -3.63 1.02
CA LEU A 116 -1.47 -3.13 -0.14
C LEU A 116 -2.96 -3.44 -0.07
N GLN A 117 -3.36 -4.56 0.53
CA GLN A 117 -4.77 -4.90 0.68
C GLN A 117 -5.51 -3.87 1.56
N LEU A 118 -4.88 -3.42 2.64
CA LEU A 118 -5.43 -2.36 3.49
C LEU A 118 -5.33 -0.99 2.82
N LEU A 119 -4.21 -0.68 2.15
CA LEU A 119 -4.02 0.58 1.44
C LEU A 119 -5.08 0.82 0.36
N GLY A 120 -5.42 -0.22 -0.40
CA GLY A 120 -6.47 -0.11 -1.42
C GLY A 120 -7.83 0.27 -0.84
N LEU A 121 -8.18 -0.31 0.31
CA LEU A 121 -9.40 0.03 1.04
C LEU A 121 -9.36 1.44 1.62
N LEU A 122 -8.20 1.90 2.10
CA LEU A 122 -8.02 3.26 2.58
C LEU A 122 -8.20 4.29 1.45
N PHE A 123 -7.66 4.03 0.26
CA PHE A 123 -7.89 4.90 -0.90
C PHE A 123 -9.37 5.02 -1.23
N GLU A 124 -10.07 3.89 -1.36
CA GLU A 124 -11.50 3.92 -1.64
C GLU A 124 -12.29 4.63 -0.53
N ARG A 125 -11.98 4.36 0.75
CA ARG A 125 -12.62 5.02 1.88
C ARG A 125 -12.42 6.54 1.87
N PHE A 126 -11.23 7.03 1.51
CA PHE A 126 -10.92 8.46 1.52
C PHE A 126 -11.34 9.20 0.25
N LEU A 127 -11.53 8.49 -0.86
CA LEU A 127 -12.01 9.03 -2.13
C LEU A 127 -13.55 8.96 -2.26
N THR A 128 -14.20 8.02 -1.57
CA THR A 128 -15.67 7.89 -1.56
C THR A 128 -16.33 9.19 -1.15
N GLY A 129 -17.28 9.66 -1.96
CA GLY A 129 -17.99 10.93 -1.74
C GLY A 129 -17.22 12.17 -2.20
N THR A 130 -16.04 12.02 -2.79
CA THR A 130 -15.28 13.09 -3.43
C THR A 130 -15.36 12.99 -4.96
N SER A 131 -15.04 14.07 -5.67
CA SER A 131 -14.85 14.07 -7.13
C SER A 131 -13.38 13.82 -7.53
N GLN A 132 -12.52 13.45 -6.57
CA GLN A 132 -11.09 13.29 -6.80
C GLN A 132 -10.82 11.95 -7.50
N GLN A 133 -9.98 11.99 -8.54
CA GLN A 133 -9.51 10.81 -9.25
C GLN A 133 -8.01 10.66 -9.00
N LEU A 134 -7.62 9.57 -8.36
CA LEU A 134 -6.23 9.21 -8.07
C LEU A 134 -5.65 8.43 -9.24
N THR A 135 -4.51 8.88 -9.77
CA THR A 135 -3.76 8.18 -10.80
C THR A 135 -2.57 7.49 -10.15
N VAL A 136 -2.70 6.20 -9.90
CA VAL A 136 -1.63 5.37 -9.37
C VAL A 136 -0.70 4.96 -10.51
N ILE A 137 0.57 5.33 -10.42
CA ILE A 137 1.59 4.91 -11.39
C ILE A 137 2.66 4.11 -10.67
N GLY A 138 2.89 2.88 -11.13
CA GLY A 138 3.85 1.96 -10.54
C GLY A 138 4.82 1.39 -11.57
N ALA A 139 6.01 1.01 -11.10
CA ALA A 139 6.95 0.17 -11.83
C ALA A 139 7.18 -1.10 -11.02
N THR A 140 7.23 -2.26 -11.69
CA THR A 140 7.35 -3.55 -11.01
C THR A 140 8.25 -4.54 -11.75
N SER A 141 8.94 -5.38 -10.99
CA SER A 141 9.59 -6.60 -11.46
C SER A 141 8.69 -7.84 -11.31
N GLY A 142 7.49 -7.69 -10.74
CA GLY A 142 6.51 -8.76 -10.54
C GLY A 142 5.62 -8.49 -9.33
N ASP A 143 6.01 -8.99 -8.16
CA ASP A 143 5.16 -9.10 -6.96
C ASP A 143 4.44 -7.82 -6.53
N THR A 144 5.12 -6.67 -6.54
CA THR A 144 4.51 -5.37 -6.16
C THR A 144 3.34 -5.03 -7.07
N GLY A 145 3.48 -5.34 -8.36
CA GLY A 145 2.47 -5.06 -9.36
C GLY A 145 1.26 -5.95 -9.17
N SER A 146 1.47 -7.24 -8.94
CA SER A 146 0.41 -8.19 -8.61
C SER A 146 -0.40 -7.70 -7.42
N ALA A 147 0.27 -7.42 -6.29
CA ALA A 147 -0.38 -7.01 -5.04
C ALA A 147 -1.09 -5.66 -5.18
N ALA A 148 -0.51 -4.68 -5.90
CA ALA A 148 -1.13 -3.39 -6.16
C ALA A 148 -2.38 -3.49 -7.04
N ILE A 149 -2.29 -4.28 -8.12
CA ILE A 149 -3.40 -4.50 -9.05
C ILE A 149 -4.55 -5.22 -8.33
N ASP A 150 -4.25 -6.31 -7.62
CA ASP A 150 -5.26 -7.04 -6.87
C ASP A 150 -5.91 -6.17 -5.78
N ALA A 151 -5.12 -5.31 -5.13
CA ALA A 151 -5.62 -4.41 -4.11
C ALA A 151 -6.49 -3.28 -4.65
N LEU A 152 -6.32 -2.82 -5.90
CA LEU A 152 -6.98 -1.62 -6.45
C LEU A 152 -7.95 -1.89 -7.60
N ALA A 153 -8.01 -3.12 -8.10
CA ALA A 153 -8.91 -3.51 -9.17
C ALA A 153 -10.37 -3.22 -8.81
N GLY A 154 -11.07 -2.50 -9.69
CA GLY A 154 -12.49 -2.18 -9.55
C GLY A 154 -12.83 -1.08 -8.55
N ARG A 155 -11.83 -0.49 -7.85
CA ARG A 155 -12.08 0.57 -6.87
C ARG A 155 -12.41 1.89 -7.54
N ALA A 156 -13.46 2.55 -7.04
CA ALA A 156 -13.89 3.84 -7.56
C ALA A 156 -12.86 4.95 -7.23
N GLY A 157 -12.71 5.90 -8.15
CA GLY A 157 -11.81 7.04 -7.97
C GLY A 157 -10.33 6.74 -8.12
N VAL A 158 -9.95 5.52 -8.54
CA VAL A 158 -8.54 5.12 -8.71
C VAL A 158 -8.32 4.52 -10.09
N ASP A 159 -7.35 5.02 -10.84
CA ASP A 159 -6.79 4.39 -12.04
C ASP A 159 -5.36 3.91 -11.75
N VAL A 160 -5.00 2.71 -12.21
CA VAL A 160 -3.69 2.09 -11.96
C VAL A 160 -2.96 1.83 -13.27
N PHE A 161 -1.81 2.45 -13.45
CA PHE A 161 -0.90 2.24 -14.57
C PHE A 161 0.35 1.52 -14.08
N MET A 162 0.46 0.23 -14.40
CA MET A 162 1.55 -0.62 -13.93
C MET A 162 2.54 -0.94 -15.04
N LEU A 163 3.70 -0.30 -14.98
CA LEU A 163 4.80 -0.46 -15.92
C LEU A 163 5.65 -1.67 -15.52
N HIS A 164 5.91 -2.57 -16.47
CA HIS A 164 6.80 -3.71 -16.25
C HIS A 164 7.62 -4.02 -17.51
N PRO A 165 8.88 -4.45 -17.38
CA PRO A 165 9.70 -4.84 -18.52
C PRO A 165 9.16 -6.12 -19.17
N LYS A 166 8.86 -6.06 -20.48
CA LYS A 166 8.32 -7.21 -21.21
C LYS A 166 9.31 -8.37 -21.20
N GLY A 167 8.81 -9.57 -20.91
CA GLY A 167 9.62 -10.80 -20.89
C GLY A 167 10.62 -10.90 -19.73
N ARG A 168 10.62 -9.96 -18.79
CA ARG A 168 11.52 -9.97 -17.61
C ARG A 168 10.80 -10.15 -16.27
N VAL A 169 9.51 -10.47 -16.31
CA VAL A 169 8.69 -10.83 -15.16
C VAL A 169 8.37 -12.32 -15.25
N SER A 170 8.36 -13.04 -14.12
CA SER A 170 8.00 -14.47 -14.13
C SER A 170 6.57 -14.67 -14.66
N ASP A 171 6.29 -15.82 -15.26
CA ASP A 171 4.97 -16.07 -15.85
C ASP A 171 3.83 -16.04 -14.82
N VAL A 172 4.08 -16.46 -13.59
CA VAL A 172 3.08 -16.42 -12.50
C VAL A 172 2.73 -14.97 -12.18
N GLN A 173 3.73 -14.13 -11.90
CA GLN A 173 3.53 -12.72 -11.59
C GLN A 173 2.91 -11.96 -12.77
N ARG A 174 3.39 -12.21 -13.99
CA ARG A 174 2.82 -11.61 -15.20
C ARG A 174 1.34 -11.96 -15.34
N ARG A 175 0.94 -13.21 -15.10
CA ARG A 175 -0.48 -13.61 -15.14
C ARG A 175 -1.28 -12.92 -14.04
N GLN A 176 -0.82 -12.94 -12.79
CA GLN A 176 -1.47 -12.23 -11.69
C GLN A 176 -1.75 -10.75 -12.01
N MET A 177 -0.85 -10.09 -12.75
CA MET A 177 -1.08 -8.71 -13.20
C MET A 177 -2.02 -8.62 -14.42
N THR A 178 -1.77 -9.41 -15.46
CA THR A 178 -2.36 -9.20 -16.80
C THR A 178 -3.67 -9.92 -17.04
N THR A 179 -4.10 -10.82 -16.16
CA THR A 179 -5.40 -11.52 -16.27
C THR A 179 -6.50 -10.90 -15.41
N VAL A 180 -6.19 -9.85 -14.65
CA VAL A 180 -7.19 -9.08 -13.91
C VAL A 180 -7.96 -8.20 -14.91
N ILE A 181 -9.25 -8.46 -15.05
CA ILE A 181 -10.14 -7.72 -15.95
C ILE A 181 -10.92 -6.70 -15.13
N ALA A 182 -10.33 -5.51 -14.95
CA ALA A 182 -10.96 -4.38 -14.28
C ALA A 182 -10.75 -3.11 -15.11
N PRO A 183 -11.78 -2.24 -15.23
CA PRO A 183 -11.76 -1.09 -16.14
C PRO A 183 -10.73 -0.03 -15.75
N ASN A 184 -10.27 -0.04 -14.50
CA ASN A 184 -9.32 0.91 -13.96
C ASN A 184 -7.88 0.38 -13.89
N ILE A 185 -7.60 -0.81 -14.43
CA ILE A 185 -6.27 -1.43 -14.42
C ILE A 185 -5.66 -1.39 -15.82
N TYR A 186 -4.51 -0.73 -15.93
CA TYR A 186 -3.74 -0.58 -17.16
C TYR A 186 -2.34 -1.19 -16.99
N ASN A 187 -2.15 -2.38 -17.54
CA ASN A 187 -0.85 -3.04 -17.58
C ASN A 187 -0.06 -2.59 -18.81
N ILE A 188 1.14 -2.03 -18.58
CA ILE A 188 1.99 -1.50 -19.64
C ILE A 188 3.29 -2.31 -19.68
N ALA A 189 3.39 -3.21 -20.66
CA ALA A 189 4.61 -3.95 -20.93
C ALA A 189 5.56 -3.09 -21.76
N LEU A 190 6.72 -2.74 -21.19
CA LEU A 190 7.74 -1.94 -21.86
C LEU A 190 8.65 -2.83 -22.72
N GLU A 191 8.71 -2.56 -24.02
CA GLU A 191 9.64 -3.21 -24.95
C GLU A 191 11.08 -2.74 -24.66
N ASP A 192 12.04 -3.66 -24.77
CA ASP A 192 13.49 -3.39 -24.64
C ASP A 192 13.92 -2.60 -23.38
N ALA A 193 13.14 -2.70 -22.30
CA ALA A 193 13.37 -2.00 -21.05
C ALA A 193 13.79 -2.96 -19.92
N SER A 194 14.55 -2.42 -18.97
CA SER A 194 14.79 -3.00 -17.65
C SER A 194 13.75 -2.53 -16.64
N PHE A 195 13.80 -3.10 -15.42
CA PHE A 195 13.02 -2.58 -14.30
C PHE A 195 13.46 -1.15 -13.92
N ASP A 196 14.76 -0.85 -14.01
CA ASP A 196 15.30 0.47 -13.69
C ASP A 196 14.79 1.54 -14.66
N ASP A 197 14.63 1.19 -15.95
CA ASP A 197 14.02 2.08 -16.94
C ASP A 197 12.55 2.37 -16.59
N ALA A 198 11.79 1.35 -16.18
CA ALA A 198 10.41 1.54 -15.71
C ALA A 198 10.36 2.47 -14.49
N GLN A 199 11.25 2.28 -13.50
CA GLN A 199 11.35 3.16 -12.34
C GLN A 199 11.75 4.58 -12.71
N ALA A 200 12.67 4.76 -13.67
CA ALA A 200 13.08 6.06 -14.15
C ALA A 200 11.92 6.80 -14.82
N LEU A 201 11.09 6.11 -15.62
CA LEU A 201 9.88 6.69 -16.21
C LEU A 201 8.87 7.16 -15.15
N VAL A 202 8.64 6.35 -14.11
CA VAL A 202 7.80 6.76 -12.98
C VAL A 202 8.34 8.03 -12.34
N LYS A 203 9.63 8.07 -11.97
CA LYS A 203 10.25 9.27 -11.39
C LYS A 203 10.15 10.50 -12.32
N ALA A 204 10.32 10.31 -13.62
CA ALA A 204 10.20 11.40 -14.59
C ALA A 204 8.78 11.97 -14.62
N MET A 205 7.74 11.12 -14.61
CA MET A 205 6.34 11.57 -14.54
C MET A 205 6.02 12.33 -13.25
N PHE A 206 6.57 11.91 -12.12
CA PHE A 206 6.39 12.63 -10.84
C PHE A 206 7.12 13.98 -10.80
N ASN A 207 8.25 14.11 -11.49
CA ASN A 207 9.04 15.36 -11.53
C ASN A 207 8.58 16.31 -12.64
N ASP A 208 7.67 15.90 -13.52
CA ASP A 208 7.08 16.76 -14.55
C ASP A 208 5.91 17.54 -13.93
N GLU A 209 6.11 18.83 -13.68
CA GLU A 209 5.11 19.72 -13.07
C GLU A 209 3.84 19.85 -13.92
N ALA A 210 3.94 19.78 -15.25
CA ALA A 210 2.78 19.87 -16.12
C ALA A 210 1.95 18.58 -16.06
N PHE A 211 2.61 17.43 -15.96
CA PHE A 211 1.95 16.13 -15.84
C PHE A 211 1.34 15.94 -14.44
N SER A 212 2.14 16.15 -13.39
CA SER A 212 1.71 16.07 -11.98
C SER A 212 0.73 17.16 -11.56
N GLY A 213 0.70 18.30 -12.25
CA GLY A 213 -0.33 19.33 -12.07
C GLY A 213 -1.65 18.99 -12.75
N ARG A 214 -1.64 18.12 -13.76
CA ARG A 214 -2.85 17.67 -14.48
C ARG A 214 -3.52 16.47 -13.82
N PHE A 215 -2.74 15.57 -13.23
CA PHE A 215 -3.22 14.34 -12.59
C PHE A 215 -2.85 14.32 -11.11
N VAL A 216 -3.74 13.87 -10.25
CA VAL A 216 -3.38 13.59 -8.85
C VAL A 216 -2.60 12.28 -8.82
N LEU A 217 -1.28 12.38 -8.95
CA LEU A 217 -0.40 11.23 -8.98
C LEU A 217 -0.21 10.66 -7.57
N SER A 218 -0.32 9.35 -7.47
CA SER A 218 0.15 8.59 -6.32
C SER A 218 0.94 7.38 -6.80
N ALA A 219 1.79 6.84 -5.94
CA ALA A 219 2.61 5.69 -6.26
C ALA A 219 2.27 4.57 -5.29
N VAL A 220 2.08 3.37 -5.83
CA VAL A 220 2.00 2.15 -5.04
C VAL A 220 3.39 1.50 -5.07
N ASN A 221 4.27 2.11 -4.30
CA ASN A 221 5.66 1.71 -4.11
C ASN A 221 5.98 1.76 -2.60
N SER A 222 7.21 1.46 -2.23
CA SER A 222 7.64 1.34 -0.83
C SER A 222 7.74 2.67 -0.06
N ILE A 223 7.14 3.76 -0.55
CA ILE A 223 7.22 5.09 0.08
C ILE A 223 5.91 5.56 0.72
N ASN A 224 4.78 4.91 0.41
CA ASN A 224 3.52 5.14 1.13
C ASN A 224 3.54 4.41 2.48
#